data_AF-A0A642V6V4-F1
#
_entry.id   AF-A0A642V6V4-F1
#
_cell.length_a   1.000
_cell.length_b   1.000
_cell.length_c   1.000
_cell.angle_alpha   90.00
_cell.angle_beta   90.00
_cell.angle_gamma   90.00
#
_symmetry.space_group_name_H-M   'P 1'
#
loop_
_entity.id
_entity.type
_entity.pdbx_description
1 polymer ?
#
loop_
_entity_poly.entity_id
_entity_poly.type
_entity_poly.pdbx_seq_one_letter_code
_entity_poly.pdbx_strand_id
1 'polypeptide(L)'
;MLRFRSYGLKLFCLGIIVVATINIASLRFEYNTDYLQLPLKAYINLAQKFPLVDGKNSTMGRDSTTTANSTYKSAVDPDLLYEAAANSTLGFQSIQYINLPTGHDREDAIRMQSYASGLKTTHFDAVGTELISPDGRGLPPSSGGKPLMDGEKACLRSHAELWNKMIEENIQTMLILEADASWDKNIRQIHKRIAKGYHHLYKSHNPNSTFHPSHDDPYNMQSWEIFSFGTCHDSKKNMEQHVLIHDPDAPVGQKWFGNPLYDQRVVRKAGYLTCTTGYAVTLQAAKKLVLRTSLDMNRPVDLLMGDMISDGEIQGVAVFPPTIAQWAYVEGIGADNLGSVIQNKSSGNMDKAKEIWSQIKKTKLIWGYKKSFRHAAFRNSAFKAFKEMAFGEQEPGK
;
A
#
# COMPACT_ATOMS: atom_id res chain seq x y z
N MET A 1 33.71 63.20 -20.28
CA MET A 1 32.87 64.39 -20.00
C MET A 1 31.69 64.36 -20.97
N LEU A 2 30.48 64.16 -20.44
CA LEU A 2 29.11 64.33 -20.99
C LEU A 2 28.81 64.15 -22.51
N ARG A 3 27.85 63.26 -22.82
CA ARG A 3 26.81 63.34 -23.89
C ARG A 3 25.64 62.40 -23.52
N PHE A 4 24.48 62.89 -23.04
CA PHE A 4 23.24 63.34 -23.75
C PHE A 4 22.36 62.21 -24.34
N ARG A 5 21.21 61.90 -23.71
CA ARG A 5 19.78 62.21 -24.08
C ARG A 5 19.09 61.05 -24.83
N SER A 6 17.78 60.78 -24.79
CA SER A 6 16.59 61.35 -24.12
C SER A 6 15.41 60.36 -24.14
N TYR A 7 14.39 60.67 -23.33
CA TYR A 7 13.16 59.95 -22.99
C TYR A 7 11.96 60.10 -23.94
N GLY A 8 11.00 59.16 -23.81
CA GLY A 8 9.54 59.37 -23.76
C GLY A 8 8.74 58.96 -25.01
N LEU A 9 7.46 58.56 -25.00
CA LEU A 9 6.47 58.05 -24.04
C LEU A 9 5.17 57.77 -24.88
N LYS A 10 4.34 56.78 -24.47
CA LYS A 10 2.86 56.68 -24.59
C LYS A 10 2.13 56.10 -25.85
N LEU A 11 1.38 55.02 -25.55
CA LEU A 11 -0.06 54.72 -25.77
C LEU A 11 -0.62 54.11 -27.08
N PHE A 12 -1.56 53.18 -26.84
CA PHE A 12 -2.38 52.26 -27.66
C PHE A 12 -3.14 52.80 -28.89
N CYS A 13 -3.32 51.93 -29.91
CA CYS A 13 -4.55 51.83 -30.70
C CYS A 13 -4.69 50.47 -31.45
N LEU A 14 -5.93 50.18 -31.87
CA LEU A 14 -6.58 48.93 -32.30
C LEU A 14 -6.03 48.17 -33.52
N GLY A 15 -6.16 46.83 -33.44
CA GLY A 15 -6.90 45.97 -34.39
C GLY A 15 -6.50 45.88 -35.87
N ILE A 16 -5.86 44.76 -36.24
CA ILE A 16 -6.05 44.09 -37.54
C ILE A 16 -6.10 42.56 -37.30
N ILE A 17 -7.21 41.96 -37.74
CA ILE A 17 -7.42 40.51 -37.88
C ILE A 17 -6.61 40.02 -39.08
N VAL A 18 -5.77 39.01 -38.89
CA VAL A 18 -5.32 38.16 -40.00
C VAL A 18 -5.63 36.71 -39.64
N VAL A 19 -6.62 36.17 -40.34
CA VAL A 19 -6.93 34.74 -40.41
C VAL A 19 -5.82 34.09 -41.23
N ALA A 20 -5.05 33.20 -40.62
CA ALA A 20 -4.18 32.28 -41.33
C ALA A 20 -4.70 30.86 -41.12
N THR A 21 -5.40 30.35 -42.13
CA THR A 21 -5.71 28.93 -42.31
C THR A 21 -4.40 28.16 -42.53
N ILE A 22 -4.05 27.27 -41.60
CA ILE A 22 -2.97 26.28 -41.81
C ILE A 22 -3.61 24.97 -42.24
N ASN A 23 -3.28 24.55 -43.45
CA ASN A 23 -3.73 23.33 -44.09
C ASN A 23 -2.89 22.14 -43.59
N ILE A 24 -3.55 21.05 -43.21
CA ILE A 24 -2.94 19.82 -42.70
C ILE A 24 -2.39 19.03 -43.88
N ALA A 25 -1.12 19.25 -44.23
CA ALA A 25 -0.30 18.32 -44.99
C ALA A 25 1.17 18.75 -44.94
N SER A 26 2.03 17.86 -44.43
CA SER A 26 3.51 17.93 -44.47
C SER A 26 4.20 18.74 -43.36
N LEU A 27 4.23 18.17 -42.15
CA LEU A 27 5.33 18.39 -41.20
C LEU A 27 6.10 17.07 -41.09
N ARG A 28 7.31 17.03 -41.67
CA ARG A 28 8.28 15.94 -41.47
C ARG A 28 8.94 16.14 -40.11
N PHE A 29 8.75 15.20 -39.20
CA PHE A 29 9.59 15.05 -38.01
C PHE A 29 10.78 14.15 -38.38
N GLU A 30 11.99 14.69 -38.30
CA GLU A 30 13.20 13.87 -38.28
C GLU A 30 13.30 13.20 -36.91
N TYR A 31 13.12 11.89 -36.87
CA TYR A 31 13.41 11.05 -35.70
C TYR A 31 14.84 10.54 -35.82
N ASN A 32 15.65 10.84 -34.81
CA ASN A 32 16.97 10.26 -34.61
C ASN A 32 16.80 8.84 -34.06
N THR A 33 17.07 7.82 -34.89
CA THR A 33 16.97 6.40 -34.53
C THR A 33 18.35 5.84 -34.23
N ASP A 34 18.82 6.02 -33.00
CA ASP A 34 19.83 5.15 -32.39
C ASP A 34 19.24 4.68 -31.05
N TYR A 35 19.38 3.38 -30.75
CA TYR A 35 18.70 2.61 -29.69
C TYR A 35 17.34 1.98 -30.03
N LEU A 36 17.34 1.04 -30.99
CA LEU A 36 16.41 -0.10 -31.00
C LEU A 36 16.96 -1.22 -31.91
N GLN A 37 17.93 -1.99 -31.39
CA GLN A 37 18.25 -3.31 -31.93
C GLN A 37 18.53 -4.31 -30.81
N LEU A 38 17.51 -5.07 -30.44
CA LEU A 38 17.62 -6.42 -29.89
C LEU A 38 16.51 -7.28 -30.55
N PRO A 39 16.82 -8.47 -31.10
CA PRO A 39 16.06 -9.00 -32.23
C PRO A 39 14.83 -9.83 -31.83
N LEU A 40 13.79 -9.66 -32.65
CA LEU A 40 12.52 -10.40 -32.76
C LEU A 40 12.69 -11.89 -33.15
N LYS A 41 13.77 -12.56 -32.74
CA LYS A 41 14.07 -13.98 -33.01
C LYS A 41 13.83 -14.91 -31.82
N ALA A 42 13.44 -14.39 -30.66
CA ALA A 42 13.14 -15.21 -29.48
C ALA A 42 11.67 -15.70 -29.41
N TYR A 43 10.77 -15.18 -30.25
CA TYR A 43 9.33 -15.48 -30.16
C TYR A 43 8.81 -16.56 -31.14
N ILE A 44 9.63 -17.06 -32.06
CA ILE A 44 9.19 -18.06 -33.06
C ILE A 44 9.58 -19.51 -32.66
N ASN A 45 10.41 -19.72 -31.64
CA ASN A 45 10.87 -21.07 -31.24
C ASN A 45 10.11 -21.72 -30.07
N LEU A 46 8.99 -21.14 -29.61
CA LEU A 46 8.14 -21.80 -28.58
C LEU A 46 6.91 -22.53 -29.15
N ALA A 47 6.66 -22.45 -30.45
CA ALA A 47 5.49 -23.06 -31.10
C ALA A 47 5.77 -24.42 -31.79
N GLN A 48 6.92 -25.05 -31.56
CA GLN A 48 7.33 -26.32 -32.20
C GLN A 48 7.47 -27.52 -31.25
N LYS A 49 6.83 -27.51 -30.07
CA LYS A 49 6.92 -28.62 -29.10
C LYS A 49 5.62 -29.35 -28.74
N PHE A 50 4.63 -29.31 -29.62
CA PHE A 50 3.47 -30.22 -29.54
C PHE A 50 3.19 -30.83 -30.92
N PRO A 51 3.28 -32.16 -31.10
CA PRO A 51 2.84 -32.77 -32.34
C PRO A 51 1.32 -32.68 -32.46
N LEU A 52 0.87 -32.12 -33.58
CA LEU A 52 -0.47 -32.28 -34.12
C LEU A 52 -0.68 -33.78 -34.39
N VAL A 53 -1.68 -34.38 -33.74
CA VAL A 53 -2.14 -35.73 -34.09
C VAL A 53 -3.26 -35.58 -35.11
N ASP A 54 -2.91 -35.81 -36.38
CA ASP A 54 -3.88 -36.03 -37.45
C ASP A 54 -4.47 -37.44 -37.33
N GLY A 55 -5.78 -37.52 -37.53
CA GLY A 55 -6.54 -38.77 -37.49
C GLY A 55 -6.34 -39.63 -38.74
N LYS A 56 -6.41 -40.95 -38.56
CA LYS A 56 -7.04 -41.86 -39.52
C LYS A 56 -7.41 -43.20 -38.88
N ASN A 57 -8.69 -43.52 -39.07
CA ASN A 57 -9.43 -44.77 -38.93
C ASN A 57 -8.63 -46.08 -38.80
N SER A 58 -9.04 -46.88 -37.81
CA SER A 58 -9.18 -48.33 -37.94
C SER A 58 -10.42 -48.82 -37.18
N THR A 59 -10.96 -49.92 -37.68
CA THR A 59 -12.36 -50.34 -37.66
C THR A 59 -12.76 -51.20 -36.46
N MET A 60 -14.02 -50.97 -36.02
CA MET A 60 -15.06 -51.95 -35.63
C MET A 60 -14.75 -52.99 -34.53
N GLY A 61 -15.40 -52.79 -33.38
CA GLY A 61 -15.68 -53.79 -32.36
C GLY A 61 -16.69 -53.24 -31.37
N ARG A 62 -17.97 -53.57 -31.54
CA ARG A 62 -19.05 -53.28 -30.58
C ARG A 62 -18.77 -54.04 -29.28
N ASP A 63 -18.84 -53.35 -28.14
CA ASP A 63 -19.75 -53.76 -27.08
C ASP A 63 -19.97 -52.69 -26.00
N SER A 64 -21.25 -52.61 -25.61
CA SER A 64 -21.77 -52.25 -24.29
C SER A 64 -21.58 -50.81 -23.75
N THR A 65 -22.62 -50.03 -24.03
CA THR A 65 -23.27 -49.03 -23.17
C THR A 65 -22.82 -49.01 -21.70
N THR A 66 -22.16 -47.92 -21.31
CA THR A 66 -22.26 -47.37 -19.95
C THR A 66 -22.26 -45.85 -20.05
N THR A 67 -23.43 -45.26 -19.79
CA THR A 67 -23.68 -43.82 -19.75
C THR A 67 -22.92 -43.19 -18.59
N ALA A 68 -21.74 -42.62 -18.86
CA ALA A 68 -21.04 -41.76 -17.92
C ALA A 68 -21.55 -40.32 -18.06
N ASN A 69 -22.46 -39.92 -17.17
CA ASN A 69 -22.79 -38.51 -16.95
C ASN A 69 -21.58 -37.80 -16.34
N SER A 70 -20.71 -37.28 -17.21
CA SER A 70 -19.66 -36.33 -16.85
C SER A 70 -20.27 -34.94 -16.74
N THR A 71 -20.63 -34.55 -15.52
CA THR A 71 -20.82 -33.12 -15.17
C THR A 71 -20.30 -32.87 -13.77
N TYR A 72 -19.03 -33.16 -13.53
CA TYR A 72 -18.30 -32.61 -12.39
C TYR A 72 -17.79 -31.22 -12.77
N LYS A 73 -18.62 -30.19 -12.62
CA LYS A 73 -18.09 -28.86 -12.28
C LYS A 73 -17.60 -28.97 -10.85
N SER A 74 -16.31 -29.21 -10.63
CA SER A 74 -15.77 -29.13 -9.26
C SER A 74 -15.95 -27.69 -8.80
N ALA A 75 -16.85 -27.47 -7.84
CA ALA A 75 -16.85 -26.24 -7.08
C ALA A 75 -15.44 -26.09 -6.49
N VAL A 76 -14.75 -25.00 -6.83
CA VAL A 76 -13.48 -24.65 -6.17
C VAL A 76 -13.77 -24.65 -4.66
N ASP A 77 -12.96 -25.38 -3.90
CA ASP A 77 -13.06 -25.38 -2.44
C ASP A 77 -13.09 -23.91 -1.95
N PRO A 78 -14.16 -23.48 -1.24
CA PRO A 78 -14.29 -22.11 -0.75
C PRO A 78 -13.10 -21.63 0.08
N ASP A 79 -12.33 -22.54 0.69
CA ASP A 79 -11.12 -22.18 1.42
C ASP A 79 -9.91 -21.94 0.51
N LEU A 80 -9.83 -22.61 -0.65
CA LEU A 80 -8.78 -22.36 -1.67
C LEU A 80 -8.90 -20.96 -2.28
N LEU A 81 -10.10 -20.39 -2.34
CA LEU A 81 -10.32 -19.04 -2.84
C LEU A 81 -9.53 -17.99 -2.03
N TYR A 82 -9.57 -18.11 -0.71
CA TYR A 82 -8.92 -17.14 0.18
C TYR A 82 -7.43 -17.45 0.43
N GLU A 83 -6.93 -18.62 0.01
CA GLU A 83 -5.49 -18.90 -0.01
C GLU A 83 -4.73 -17.91 -0.91
N ALA A 84 -5.38 -17.37 -1.94
CA ALA A 84 -4.77 -16.35 -2.78
C ALA A 84 -4.44 -15.06 -1.99
N ALA A 85 -5.20 -14.73 -0.93
CA ALA A 85 -4.86 -13.63 -0.02
C ALA A 85 -3.68 -13.95 0.90
N ALA A 86 -3.25 -15.21 0.99
CA ALA A 86 -2.03 -15.64 1.66
C ALA A 86 -0.84 -15.79 0.70
N ASN A 87 -0.89 -15.29 -0.54
CA ASN A 87 0.29 -15.28 -1.42
C ASN A 87 1.35 -14.27 -0.94
N SER A 88 2.49 -14.16 -1.65
CA SER A 88 3.59 -13.26 -1.27
C SER A 88 3.26 -11.76 -1.42
N THR A 89 2.17 -11.41 -2.09
CA THR A 89 1.67 -10.02 -2.24
C THR A 89 0.36 -9.78 -1.49
N LEU A 90 -0.02 -10.71 -0.60
CA LEU A 90 -1.22 -10.64 0.23
C LEU A 90 -2.53 -10.51 -0.56
N GLY A 91 -2.56 -11.03 -1.79
CA GLY A 91 -3.72 -10.95 -2.70
C GLY A 91 -3.82 -9.62 -3.48
N PHE A 92 -2.84 -8.73 -3.37
CA PHE A 92 -2.76 -7.50 -4.16
C PHE A 92 -1.82 -7.68 -5.36
N GLN A 93 -1.94 -6.81 -6.37
CA GLN A 93 -1.05 -6.86 -7.54
C GLN A 93 0.40 -6.53 -7.16
N SER A 94 0.61 -5.63 -6.20
CA SER A 94 1.93 -5.29 -5.66
C SER A 94 1.87 -4.80 -4.22
N ILE A 95 2.99 -4.98 -3.50
CA ILE A 95 3.26 -4.29 -2.23
C ILE A 95 4.40 -3.32 -2.48
N GLN A 96 4.16 -2.03 -2.27
CA GLN A 96 5.17 -0.98 -2.37
C GLN A 96 5.37 -0.30 -1.02
N TYR A 97 6.60 0.04 -0.69
CA TYR A 97 6.89 0.79 0.53
C TYR A 97 7.65 2.07 0.24
N ILE A 98 7.19 3.16 0.85
CA ILE A 98 7.71 4.51 0.68
C ILE A 98 8.86 4.69 1.66
N ASN A 99 10.08 4.80 1.14
CA ASN A 99 11.27 5.07 1.94
C ASN A 99 12.09 6.18 1.30
N LEU A 100 12.68 7.05 2.12
CA LEU A 100 13.65 8.01 1.61
C LEU A 100 14.89 7.26 1.11
N PRO A 101 15.58 7.71 0.05
CA PRO A 101 16.81 7.07 -0.42
C PRO A 101 17.90 6.95 0.66
N THR A 102 17.86 7.85 1.66
CA THR A 102 18.78 7.88 2.80
C THR A 102 18.33 7.03 4.00
N GLY A 103 17.13 6.45 3.96
CA GLY A 103 16.50 5.69 5.06
C GLY A 103 16.99 4.25 5.17
N HIS A 104 18.30 4.03 5.27
CA HIS A 104 18.92 2.70 5.23
C HIS A 104 18.47 1.77 6.37
N ASP A 105 18.25 2.32 7.57
CA ASP A 105 17.79 1.54 8.71
C ASP A 105 16.36 1.00 8.53
N ARG A 106 15.50 1.83 7.93
CA ARG A 106 14.13 1.46 7.58
C ARG A 106 14.08 0.47 6.41
N GLU A 107 14.98 0.65 5.45
CA GLU A 107 15.19 -0.30 4.35
C GLU A 107 15.51 -1.70 4.90
N ASP A 108 16.50 -1.79 5.79
CA ASP A 108 16.88 -3.04 6.45
C ASP A 108 15.72 -3.62 7.26
N ALA A 109 14.98 -2.78 7.98
CA ALA A 109 13.83 -3.21 8.77
C ALA A 109 12.71 -3.83 7.92
N ILE A 110 12.37 -3.24 6.77
CA ILE A 110 11.39 -3.82 5.84
C ILE A 110 11.92 -5.14 5.26
N ARG A 111 13.18 -5.18 4.81
CA ARG A 111 13.79 -6.39 4.23
C ARG A 111 13.80 -7.57 5.19
N MET A 112 14.18 -7.35 6.45
CA MET A 112 14.17 -8.41 7.48
C MET A 112 12.77 -8.99 7.69
N GLN A 113 11.77 -8.13 7.83
CA GLN A 113 10.39 -8.55 8.07
C GLN A 113 9.77 -9.24 6.84
N SER A 114 10.05 -8.72 5.64
CA SER A 114 9.60 -9.30 4.37
C SER A 114 10.17 -10.69 4.17
N TYR A 115 11.47 -10.87 4.43
CA TYR A 115 12.11 -12.19 4.37
C TYR A 115 11.47 -13.17 5.36
N ALA A 116 11.35 -12.77 6.63
CA ALA A 116 10.80 -13.63 7.68
C ALA A 116 9.34 -14.03 7.46
N SER A 117 8.58 -13.23 6.71
CA SER A 117 7.16 -13.43 6.45
C SER A 117 6.87 -13.98 5.03
N GLY A 118 7.90 -14.11 4.19
CA GLY A 118 7.75 -14.50 2.79
C GLY A 118 6.97 -13.49 1.93
N LEU A 119 7.14 -12.20 2.19
CA LEU A 119 6.51 -11.12 1.41
C LEU A 119 7.43 -10.64 0.29
N LYS A 120 6.82 -10.33 -0.87
CA LYS A 120 7.47 -9.66 -1.98
C LYS A 120 7.10 -8.17 -1.93
N THR A 121 8.03 -7.37 -1.44
CA THR A 121 7.89 -5.91 -1.32
C THR A 121 8.81 -5.18 -2.29
N THR A 122 8.34 -4.10 -2.89
CA THR A 122 9.10 -3.25 -3.81
C THR A 122 9.36 -1.89 -3.16
N HIS A 123 10.62 -1.45 -3.17
CA HIS A 123 11.00 -0.13 -2.70
C HIS A 123 10.47 0.96 -3.64
N PHE A 124 9.96 2.04 -3.07
CA PHE A 124 9.61 3.26 -3.76
C PHE A 124 10.33 4.45 -3.13
N ASP A 125 11.06 5.21 -3.93
CA ASP A 125 11.77 6.41 -3.48
C ASP A 125 10.76 7.51 -3.08
N ALA A 126 10.76 7.84 -1.80
CA ALA A 126 9.94 8.93 -1.28
C ALA A 126 10.45 10.28 -1.79
N VAL A 127 9.53 11.23 -1.98
CA VAL A 127 9.86 12.62 -2.22
C VAL A 127 10.33 13.23 -0.90
N GLY A 128 11.63 13.54 -0.82
CA GLY A 128 12.21 14.22 0.34
C GLY A 128 11.86 15.70 0.39
N THR A 129 11.98 16.30 1.58
CA THR A 129 11.69 17.73 1.80
C THR A 129 12.58 18.66 0.99
N GLU A 130 13.79 18.21 0.65
CA GLU A 130 14.75 18.91 -0.20
C GLU A 130 14.27 19.07 -1.65
N LEU A 131 13.29 18.28 -2.08
CA LEU A 131 12.65 18.37 -3.40
C LEU A 131 11.39 19.26 -3.39
N ILE A 132 11.04 19.83 -2.23
CA ILE A 132 9.90 20.73 -2.10
C ILE A 132 10.37 22.18 -2.18
N SER A 133 9.84 22.94 -3.14
CA SER A 133 10.11 24.36 -3.25
C SER A 133 9.68 25.09 -1.96
N PRO A 134 10.54 25.94 -1.35
CA PRO A 134 10.20 26.65 -0.11
C PRO A 134 8.96 27.54 -0.21
N ASP A 135 8.67 28.07 -1.40
CA ASP A 135 7.50 28.88 -1.71
C ASP A 135 6.29 28.06 -2.20
N GLY A 136 6.41 26.72 -2.21
CA GLY A 136 5.36 25.80 -2.66
C GLY A 136 5.20 25.72 -4.18
N ARG A 137 6.05 26.36 -4.99
CA ARG A 137 5.97 26.21 -6.46
C ARG A 137 6.11 24.75 -6.88
N GLY A 138 5.21 24.33 -7.78
CA GLY A 138 5.12 22.94 -8.26
C GLY A 138 4.17 22.05 -7.46
N LEU A 139 3.62 22.54 -6.35
CA LEU A 139 2.55 21.86 -5.62
C LEU A 139 1.16 22.34 -6.05
N PRO A 140 0.12 21.49 -5.91
CA PRO A 140 -1.26 21.90 -6.11
C PRO A 140 -1.68 23.06 -5.20
N PRO A 141 -2.73 23.83 -5.57
CA PRO A 141 -3.27 24.88 -4.72
C PRO A 141 -3.80 24.31 -3.40
N SER A 142 -3.93 25.18 -2.40
CA SER A 142 -4.44 24.84 -1.07
C SER A 142 -5.45 25.88 -0.64
N SER A 143 -6.64 25.46 -0.26
CA SER A 143 -7.68 26.30 0.37
C SER A 143 -7.43 26.52 1.86
N GLY A 144 -6.46 25.80 2.45
CA GLY A 144 -6.18 25.82 3.87
C GLY A 144 -5.64 27.17 4.33
N GLY A 145 -6.20 27.71 5.43
CA GLY A 145 -5.74 28.97 6.01
C GLY A 145 -4.34 28.89 6.65
N LYS A 146 -3.80 27.68 6.86
CA LYS A 146 -2.42 27.44 7.30
C LYS A 146 -1.72 26.52 6.31
N PRO A 147 -0.52 26.87 5.81
CA PRO A 147 0.27 25.98 4.99
C PRO A 147 0.65 24.70 5.74
N LEU A 148 0.68 23.58 5.02
CA LEU A 148 1.26 22.33 5.52
C LEU A 148 2.76 22.52 5.82
N MET A 149 3.26 21.75 6.78
CA MET A 149 4.71 21.64 7.03
C MET A 149 5.40 20.97 5.83
N ASP A 150 6.68 21.25 5.61
CA ASP A 150 7.39 20.69 4.46
C ASP A 150 7.44 19.16 4.49
N GLY A 151 7.55 18.55 5.67
CA GLY A 151 7.44 17.11 5.85
C GLY A 151 6.05 16.56 5.48
N GLU A 152 4.98 17.31 5.74
CA GLU A 152 3.61 16.91 5.36
C GLU A 152 3.41 17.02 3.84
N LYS A 153 3.95 18.08 3.20
CA LYS A 153 3.95 18.23 1.74
C LYS A 153 4.71 17.10 1.07
N ALA A 154 5.92 16.81 1.55
CA ALA A 154 6.79 15.74 1.05
C ALA A 154 6.15 14.35 1.21
N CYS A 155 5.55 14.09 2.38
CA CYS A 155 4.80 12.87 2.64
C CYS A 155 3.62 12.73 1.67
N LEU A 156 2.74 13.74 1.58
CA LEU A 156 1.60 13.72 0.66
C LEU A 156 2.05 13.51 -0.79
N ARG A 157 3.10 14.21 -1.23
CA ARG A 157 3.62 14.05 -2.59
C ARG A 157 4.14 12.64 -2.84
N SER A 158 4.82 12.03 -1.87
CA SER A 158 5.28 10.63 -1.98
C SER A 158 4.13 9.64 -2.22
N HIS A 159 3.00 9.81 -1.52
CA HIS A 159 1.81 8.99 -1.75
C HIS A 159 1.17 9.29 -3.12
N ALA A 160 1.12 10.56 -3.52
CA ALA A 160 0.60 10.97 -4.83
C ALA A 160 1.38 10.36 -6.01
N GLU A 161 2.71 10.22 -5.89
CA GLU A 161 3.52 9.57 -6.93
C GLU A 161 3.19 8.08 -7.07
N LEU A 162 2.92 7.36 -5.97
CA LEU A 162 2.46 5.97 -6.06
C LEU A 162 1.08 5.85 -6.71
N TRP A 163 0.17 6.78 -6.44
CA TRP A 163 -1.13 6.82 -7.12
C TRP A 163 -0.99 7.12 -8.61
N ASN A 164 -0.12 8.07 -9.00
CA ASN A 164 0.19 8.35 -10.40
C ASN A 164 0.80 7.12 -11.08
N LYS A 165 1.74 6.43 -10.42
CA LYS A 165 2.30 5.16 -10.92
C LYS A 165 1.22 4.11 -11.16
N MET A 166 0.23 3.99 -10.27
CA MET A 166 -0.91 3.08 -10.50
C MET A 166 -1.71 3.45 -11.76
N ILE A 167 -1.92 4.75 -12.00
CA ILE A 167 -2.63 5.26 -13.18
C ILE A 167 -1.84 4.99 -14.46
N GLU A 168 -0.54 5.32 -14.46
CA GLU A 168 0.35 5.18 -15.60
C GLU A 168 0.55 3.71 -15.99
N GLU A 169 0.72 2.83 -15.01
CA GLU A 169 0.99 1.40 -15.23
C GLU A 169 -0.26 0.53 -15.18
N ASN A 170 -1.44 1.13 -14.99
CA ASN A 170 -2.72 0.44 -14.87
C ASN A 170 -2.73 -0.65 -13.77
N ILE A 171 -2.11 -0.36 -12.62
CA ILE A 171 -2.05 -1.27 -11.45
C ILE A 171 -3.39 -1.25 -10.73
N GLN A 172 -4.09 -2.39 -10.73
CA GLN A 172 -5.47 -2.47 -10.23
C GLN A 172 -5.58 -2.36 -8.71
N THR A 173 -4.65 -2.98 -7.98
CA THR A 173 -4.58 -2.95 -6.52
C THR A 173 -3.13 -2.87 -6.04
N MET A 174 -2.88 -2.03 -5.04
CA MET A 174 -1.56 -1.88 -4.45
C MET A 174 -1.68 -1.76 -2.93
N LEU A 175 -0.88 -2.52 -2.19
CA LEU A 175 -0.65 -2.29 -0.77
C LEU A 175 0.52 -1.32 -0.61
N ILE A 176 0.26 -0.16 -0.03
CA ILE A 176 1.26 0.88 0.24
C ILE A 176 1.63 0.81 1.73
N LEU A 177 2.93 0.78 2.00
CA LEU A 177 3.51 0.75 3.34
C LEU A 177 4.40 1.99 3.57
N GLU A 178 4.38 2.54 4.78
CA GLU A 178 5.44 3.45 5.23
C GLU A 178 6.68 2.64 5.62
N ALA A 179 7.89 3.17 5.44
CA ALA A 179 9.11 2.42 5.75
C ALA A 179 9.31 2.09 7.25
N ASP A 180 8.56 2.73 8.15
CA ASP A 180 8.50 2.35 9.57
C ASP A 180 7.36 1.36 9.89
N ALA A 181 6.77 0.72 8.89
CA ALA A 181 5.79 -0.35 9.06
C ALA A 181 6.41 -1.62 9.65
N SER A 182 5.62 -2.31 10.48
CA SER A 182 5.94 -3.60 11.08
C SER A 182 4.71 -4.48 11.19
N TRP A 183 4.91 -5.80 11.22
CA TRP A 183 3.82 -6.78 11.22
C TRP A 183 4.19 -8.09 11.96
N ASP A 184 3.18 -8.96 12.07
CA ASP A 184 3.30 -10.33 12.56
C ASP A 184 3.83 -11.26 11.44
N LYS A 185 4.74 -12.19 11.75
CA LYS A 185 5.32 -13.13 10.77
C LYS A 185 4.25 -13.95 10.02
N ASN A 186 3.09 -14.17 10.66
CA ASN A 186 1.96 -14.90 10.10
C ASN A 186 1.03 -14.03 9.24
N ILE A 187 1.44 -12.82 8.84
CA ILE A 187 0.65 -11.84 8.08
C ILE A 187 -0.08 -12.43 6.85
N ARG A 188 0.53 -13.40 6.16
CA ARG A 188 -0.10 -14.11 5.03
C ARG A 188 -1.37 -14.85 5.45
N GLN A 189 -1.31 -15.59 6.56
CA GLN A 189 -2.46 -16.31 7.11
C GLN A 189 -3.50 -15.36 7.71
N ILE A 190 -3.03 -14.26 8.31
CA ILE A 190 -3.91 -13.19 8.79
C ILE A 190 -4.72 -12.60 7.62
N HIS A 191 -4.09 -12.30 6.48
CA HIS A 191 -4.76 -11.76 5.29
C HIS A 191 -5.75 -12.74 4.66
N LYS A 192 -5.48 -14.06 4.64
CA LYS A 192 -6.48 -15.08 4.27
C LYS A 192 -7.76 -14.94 5.10
N ARG A 193 -7.62 -14.84 6.43
CA ARG A 193 -8.77 -14.73 7.34
C ARG A 193 -9.50 -13.40 7.17
N ILE A 194 -8.77 -12.31 6.94
CA ILE A 194 -9.36 -10.99 6.68
C ILE A 194 -10.14 -10.98 5.37
N ALA A 195 -9.59 -11.50 4.27
CA ALA A 195 -10.29 -11.57 2.98
C ALA A 195 -11.62 -12.33 3.10
N LYS A 196 -11.60 -13.48 3.79
CA LYS A 196 -12.82 -14.26 4.11
C LYS A 196 -13.81 -13.47 4.97
N GLY A 197 -13.33 -12.80 6.01
CA GLY A 197 -14.16 -11.93 6.86
C GLY A 197 -14.80 -10.80 6.08
N TYR A 198 -14.01 -10.11 5.26
CA TYR A 198 -14.46 -8.99 4.45
C TYR A 198 -15.54 -9.42 3.46
N HIS A 199 -15.40 -10.57 2.81
CA HIS A 199 -16.45 -11.08 1.93
C HIS A 199 -17.79 -11.27 2.66
N HIS A 200 -17.78 -11.84 3.87
CA HIS A 200 -18.99 -11.97 4.70
C HIS A 200 -19.58 -10.60 5.07
N LEU A 201 -18.73 -9.65 5.48
CA LEU A 201 -19.16 -8.28 5.76
C LEU A 201 -19.84 -7.65 4.55
N TYR A 202 -19.21 -7.72 3.39
CA TYR A 202 -19.73 -7.14 2.16
C TYR A 202 -21.07 -7.78 1.75
N LYS A 203 -21.16 -9.11 1.75
CA LYS A 203 -22.36 -9.83 1.33
C LYS A 203 -23.54 -9.60 2.27
N SER A 204 -23.31 -9.48 3.58
CA SER A 204 -24.36 -9.19 4.56
C SER A 204 -25.04 -7.84 4.35
N HIS A 205 -24.30 -6.84 3.84
CA HIS A 205 -24.84 -5.50 3.55
C HIS A 205 -25.24 -5.33 2.07
N ASN A 206 -24.83 -6.25 1.20
CA ASN A 206 -25.08 -6.20 -0.24
C ASN A 206 -25.54 -7.57 -0.77
N PRO A 207 -26.67 -8.12 -0.29
CA PRO A 207 -27.10 -9.49 -0.61
C PRO A 207 -27.35 -9.70 -2.10
N ASN A 208 -27.77 -8.66 -2.82
CA ASN A 208 -28.06 -8.69 -4.25
C ASN A 208 -26.85 -8.33 -5.13
N SER A 209 -25.69 -8.03 -4.55
CA SER A 209 -24.49 -7.73 -5.35
C SER A 209 -24.01 -8.99 -6.08
N THR A 210 -23.64 -8.78 -7.34
CA THR A 210 -22.97 -9.74 -8.22
C THR A 210 -21.45 -9.71 -8.08
N PHE A 211 -20.91 -8.83 -7.23
CA PHE A 211 -19.48 -8.77 -6.96
C PHE A 211 -19.09 -9.92 -6.03
N HIS A 212 -18.13 -10.73 -6.48
CA HIS A 212 -17.68 -11.90 -5.76
C HIS A 212 -16.16 -12.00 -5.83
N PRO A 213 -15.52 -12.46 -4.74
CA PRO A 213 -14.09 -12.73 -4.75
C PRO A 213 -13.76 -13.81 -5.80
N SER A 214 -12.58 -13.70 -6.37
CA SER A 214 -12.00 -14.71 -7.26
C SER A 214 -10.58 -15.05 -6.80
N HIS A 215 -9.98 -16.07 -7.39
CA HIS A 215 -8.60 -16.43 -7.06
C HIS A 215 -7.63 -15.27 -7.30
N ASP A 216 -7.84 -14.47 -8.36
CA ASP A 216 -6.94 -13.36 -8.70
C ASP A 216 -7.37 -12.04 -8.03
N ASP A 217 -8.52 -12.03 -7.35
CA ASP A 217 -9.06 -10.90 -6.60
C ASP A 217 -9.77 -11.40 -5.34
N PRO A 218 -9.00 -11.90 -4.34
CA PRO A 218 -9.58 -12.51 -3.13
C PRO A 218 -10.26 -11.47 -2.22
N TYR A 219 -9.95 -10.18 -2.41
CA TYR A 219 -10.56 -9.07 -1.69
C TYR A 219 -11.76 -8.45 -2.42
N ASN A 220 -12.11 -8.91 -3.62
CA ASN A 220 -13.20 -8.35 -4.42
C ASN A 220 -13.08 -6.83 -4.60
N MET A 221 -12.04 -6.36 -5.30
CA MET A 221 -11.65 -4.95 -5.45
C MET A 221 -12.76 -4.02 -5.95
N GLN A 222 -13.84 -4.54 -6.55
CA GLN A 222 -15.02 -3.77 -6.95
C GLN A 222 -15.87 -3.30 -5.76
N SER A 223 -15.61 -3.80 -4.56
CA SER A 223 -16.42 -3.56 -3.36
C SER A 223 -15.81 -2.60 -2.34
N TRP A 224 -14.57 -2.16 -2.56
CA TRP A 224 -13.85 -1.25 -1.67
C TRP A 224 -12.91 -0.36 -2.48
N GLU A 225 -12.47 0.74 -1.87
CA GLU A 225 -11.56 1.70 -2.51
C GLU A 225 -10.28 1.89 -1.70
N ILE A 226 -10.41 1.95 -0.38
CA ILE A 226 -9.28 1.91 0.56
C ILE A 226 -9.50 0.82 1.59
N PHE A 227 -8.50 -0.03 1.80
CA PHE A 227 -8.50 -1.05 2.85
C PHE A 227 -7.31 -0.79 3.78
N SER A 228 -7.58 -0.27 4.97
CA SER A 228 -6.53 0.05 5.93
C SER A 228 -6.19 -1.12 6.84
N PHE A 229 -4.90 -1.42 6.89
CA PHE A 229 -4.28 -2.46 7.74
C PHE A 229 -3.46 -1.86 8.88
N GLY A 230 -3.14 -0.57 8.79
CA GLY A 230 -2.28 0.16 9.73
C GLY A 230 -2.84 1.52 10.12
N THR A 231 -4.16 1.66 10.22
CA THR A 231 -4.75 2.85 10.83
C THR A 231 -4.46 2.86 12.34
N CYS A 232 -4.16 4.04 12.88
CA CYS A 232 -4.00 4.24 14.32
C CYS A 232 -5.31 4.69 15.00
N HIS A 233 -6.27 5.19 14.22
CA HIS A 233 -7.56 5.65 14.72
C HIS A 233 -8.64 5.55 13.63
N ASP A 234 -9.79 5.00 14.02
CA ASP A 234 -11.03 5.04 13.25
C ASP A 234 -12.17 5.58 14.12
N SER A 235 -13.10 6.30 13.51
CA SER A 235 -14.24 6.88 14.22
C SER A 235 -15.31 5.83 14.55
N LYS A 236 -16.28 6.24 15.39
CA LYS A 236 -17.45 5.43 15.74
C LYS A 236 -18.46 5.29 14.59
N LYS A 237 -18.35 6.10 13.54
CA LYS A 237 -19.26 6.03 12.38
C LYS A 237 -19.16 4.65 11.74
N ASN A 238 -20.27 4.02 11.38
CA ASN A 238 -20.33 2.65 10.82
C ASN A 238 -19.82 1.54 11.77
N MET A 239 -19.78 1.76 13.09
CA MET A 239 -19.25 0.75 14.02
C MET A 239 -20.07 -0.53 14.03
N GLU A 240 -21.36 -0.46 13.71
CA GLU A 240 -22.29 -1.58 13.58
C GLU A 240 -22.03 -2.43 12.33
N GLN A 241 -21.39 -1.87 11.30
CA GLN A 241 -21.07 -2.54 10.05
C GLN A 241 -19.70 -3.23 10.16
N HIS A 242 -19.65 -4.28 10.97
CA HIS A 242 -18.46 -5.09 11.18
C HIS A 242 -18.78 -6.58 11.28
N VAL A 243 -17.74 -7.39 11.14
CA VAL A 243 -17.74 -8.82 11.48
C VAL A 243 -16.58 -9.12 12.41
N LEU A 244 -16.78 -10.11 13.29
CA LEU A 244 -15.72 -10.70 14.09
C LEU A 244 -15.23 -11.97 13.38
N ILE A 245 -13.95 -12.02 13.06
CA ILE A 245 -13.30 -13.23 12.56
C ILE A 245 -12.46 -13.86 13.66
N HIS A 246 -12.41 -15.18 13.71
CA HIS A 246 -11.42 -15.88 14.52
C HIS A 246 -10.03 -15.63 13.92
N ASP A 247 -9.10 -15.16 14.74
CA ASP A 247 -7.72 -14.87 14.39
C ASP A 247 -6.79 -15.17 15.59
N PRO A 248 -6.15 -16.36 15.64
CA PRO A 248 -5.25 -16.73 16.74
C PRO A 248 -3.95 -15.91 16.76
N ASP A 249 -3.68 -15.08 15.75
CA ASP A 249 -2.54 -14.17 15.70
C ASP A 249 -2.91 -12.74 16.14
N ALA A 250 -4.19 -12.47 16.47
CA ALA A 250 -4.63 -11.15 16.88
C ALA A 250 -4.09 -10.74 18.26
N PRO A 251 -3.64 -9.49 18.48
CA PRO A 251 -3.13 -9.05 19.77
C PRO A 251 -4.10 -9.34 20.93
N VAL A 252 -3.56 -9.77 22.07
CA VAL A 252 -4.36 -10.09 23.27
C VAL A 252 -4.79 -8.82 24.02
N GLY A 253 -5.85 -8.94 24.83
CA GLY A 253 -6.30 -7.86 25.72
C GLY A 253 -6.99 -6.68 25.02
N GLN A 254 -7.35 -6.86 23.75
CA GLN A 254 -7.98 -5.83 22.93
C GLN A 254 -9.48 -5.76 23.18
N LYS A 255 -10.06 -4.58 22.94
CA LYS A 255 -11.50 -4.35 23.10
C LYS A 255 -12.07 -3.65 21.88
N TRP A 256 -13.17 -4.18 21.35
CA TRP A 256 -13.99 -3.54 20.34
C TRP A 256 -15.17 -2.83 20.99
N PHE A 257 -15.08 -1.51 21.12
CA PHE A 257 -16.11 -0.67 21.76
C PHE A 257 -16.58 -1.19 23.13
N GLY A 258 -15.62 -1.59 23.97
CA GLY A 258 -15.86 -2.12 25.31
C GLY A 258 -15.97 -3.65 25.38
N ASN A 259 -16.27 -4.32 24.26
CA ASN A 259 -16.36 -5.77 24.19
C ASN A 259 -14.96 -6.39 24.07
N PRO A 260 -14.56 -7.31 24.96
CA PRO A 260 -13.26 -7.99 24.86
C PRO A 260 -13.19 -8.85 23.59
N LEU A 261 -12.02 -8.86 22.95
CA LEU A 261 -11.70 -9.72 21.82
C LEU A 261 -10.83 -10.89 22.29
N TYR A 262 -11.22 -12.12 21.95
CA TYR A 262 -10.50 -13.35 22.28
C TYR A 262 -10.14 -14.10 21.01
N ASP A 263 -8.86 -14.10 20.62
CA ASP A 263 -8.39 -14.66 19.34
C ASP A 263 -9.29 -14.21 18.18
N GLN A 264 -9.55 -12.91 18.14
CA GLN A 264 -10.51 -12.30 17.25
C GLN A 264 -9.95 -11.03 16.64
N ARG A 265 -10.33 -10.80 15.39
CA ARG A 265 -10.13 -9.53 14.70
C ARG A 265 -11.46 -9.03 14.16
N VAL A 266 -11.62 -7.72 14.16
CA VAL A 266 -12.73 -7.01 13.56
C VAL A 266 -12.34 -6.66 12.13
N VAL A 267 -13.22 -6.98 11.18
CA VAL A 267 -13.20 -6.39 9.84
C VAL A 267 -14.42 -5.50 9.73
N ARG A 268 -14.26 -4.24 9.34
CA ARG A 268 -15.35 -3.26 9.37
C ARG A 268 -15.36 -2.32 8.18
N LYS A 269 -16.53 -1.74 7.91
CA LYS A 269 -16.62 -0.50 7.14
C LYS A 269 -16.02 0.63 7.97
N ALA A 270 -15.09 1.37 7.40
CA ALA A 270 -14.44 2.49 8.07
C ALA A 270 -15.42 3.65 8.26
N GLY A 271 -15.26 4.38 9.36
CA GLY A 271 -16.00 5.62 9.61
C GLY A 271 -15.18 6.87 9.29
N TYR A 272 -13.89 6.82 9.60
CA TYR A 272 -12.85 7.82 9.33
C TYR A 272 -11.51 7.12 9.53
N LEU A 273 -10.44 7.43 8.80
CA LEU A 273 -9.15 6.77 9.05
C LEU A 273 -8.03 7.80 9.16
N THR A 274 -7.16 7.64 10.15
CA THR A 274 -5.88 8.35 10.22
C THR A 274 -4.71 7.37 10.25
N CYS A 275 -3.51 7.90 10.01
CA CYS A 275 -2.28 7.14 9.75
C CYS A 275 -2.33 6.33 8.44
N THR A 276 -1.27 6.49 7.64
CA THR A 276 -1.07 5.84 6.33
C THR A 276 -0.05 4.71 6.38
N THR A 277 0.25 4.19 7.57
CA THR A 277 1.31 3.19 7.82
C THR A 277 1.20 1.95 6.93
N GLY A 278 -0.01 1.49 6.67
CA GLY A 278 -0.26 0.40 5.74
C GLY A 278 -1.70 0.41 5.25
N TYR A 279 -1.92 0.64 3.96
CA TYR A 279 -3.24 0.60 3.34
C TYR A 279 -3.17 0.07 1.91
N ALA A 280 -4.17 -0.72 1.53
CA ALA A 280 -4.38 -1.07 0.13
C ALA A 280 -5.31 -0.05 -0.54
N VAL A 281 -5.07 0.18 -1.82
CA VAL A 281 -5.78 1.14 -2.66
C VAL A 281 -6.11 0.50 -4.00
N THR A 282 -7.30 0.77 -4.52
CA THR A 282 -7.69 0.37 -5.88
C THR A 282 -7.29 1.45 -6.90
N LEU A 283 -7.16 1.07 -8.17
CA LEU A 283 -6.89 2.03 -9.25
C LEU A 283 -7.94 3.15 -9.31
N GLN A 284 -9.21 2.83 -9.05
CA GLN A 284 -10.29 3.82 -9.04
C GLN A 284 -10.11 4.81 -7.89
N ALA A 285 -9.74 4.33 -6.70
CA ALA A 285 -9.44 5.18 -5.56
C ALA A 285 -8.20 6.05 -5.80
N ALA A 286 -7.15 5.51 -6.43
CA ALA A 286 -5.95 6.28 -6.79
C ALA A 286 -6.29 7.47 -7.69
N LYS A 287 -7.17 7.29 -8.69
CA LYS A 287 -7.66 8.39 -9.55
C LYS A 287 -8.40 9.46 -8.74
N LYS A 288 -9.28 9.05 -7.80
CA LYS A 288 -9.98 9.99 -6.91
C LYS A 288 -9.01 10.78 -6.02
N LEU A 289 -8.00 10.10 -5.49
CA LEU A 289 -7.00 10.71 -4.60
C LEU A 289 -6.11 11.71 -5.33
N VAL A 290 -5.60 11.36 -6.52
CA VAL A 290 -4.83 12.30 -7.37
C VAL A 290 -5.66 13.53 -7.72
N LEU A 291 -6.94 13.34 -8.11
CA LEU A 291 -7.85 14.45 -8.36
C LEU A 291 -8.05 15.31 -7.10
N ARG A 292 -8.34 14.68 -5.96
CA ARG A 292 -8.56 15.37 -4.68
C ARG A 292 -7.34 16.22 -4.28
N THR A 293 -6.12 15.70 -4.41
CA THR A 293 -4.91 16.44 -4.08
C THR A 293 -4.57 17.50 -5.11
N SER A 294 -4.97 17.32 -6.38
CA SER A 294 -4.76 18.33 -7.43
C SER A 294 -5.70 19.52 -7.30
N LEU A 295 -6.92 19.28 -6.80
CA LEU A 295 -7.91 20.32 -6.55
C LEU A 295 -7.58 21.14 -5.30
N ASP A 296 -7.17 20.46 -4.21
CA ASP A 296 -6.97 21.13 -2.93
C ASP A 296 -6.04 20.37 -1.98
N MET A 297 -4.79 20.79 -1.85
CA MET A 297 -3.81 20.19 -0.94
C MET A 297 -3.84 20.87 0.44
N ASN A 298 -5.02 20.91 1.09
CA ASN A 298 -5.25 21.63 2.35
C ASN A 298 -5.05 20.84 3.63
N ARG A 299 -4.82 19.52 3.55
CA ARG A 299 -4.62 18.67 4.72
C ARG A 299 -3.48 17.67 4.49
N PRO A 300 -2.82 17.19 5.57
CA PRO A 300 -1.95 16.03 5.50
C PRO A 300 -2.68 14.83 4.87
N VAL A 301 -1.92 13.95 4.23
CA VAL A 301 -2.47 12.86 3.40
C VAL A 301 -3.47 11.98 4.13
N ASP A 302 -3.20 11.66 5.39
CA ASP A 302 -4.06 10.80 6.20
C ASP A 302 -5.39 11.49 6.54
N LEU A 303 -5.36 12.76 6.96
CA LEU A 303 -6.57 13.53 7.24
C LEU A 303 -7.40 13.78 5.99
N LEU A 304 -6.74 14.03 4.84
CA LEU A 304 -7.40 14.18 3.55
C LEU A 304 -8.13 12.89 3.16
N MET A 305 -7.47 11.74 3.26
CA MET A 305 -8.10 10.43 3.02
C MET A 305 -9.24 10.16 4.01
N GLY A 306 -9.03 10.50 5.29
CA GLY A 306 -10.04 10.37 6.33
C GLY A 306 -11.30 11.16 6.01
N ASP A 307 -11.16 12.41 5.55
CA ASP A 307 -12.29 13.25 5.16
C ASP A 307 -13.07 12.64 4.01
N MET A 308 -12.39 12.20 2.94
CA MET A 308 -13.05 11.53 1.81
C MET A 308 -13.81 10.28 2.23
N ILE A 309 -13.30 9.51 3.20
CA ILE A 309 -13.99 8.33 3.75
C ILE A 309 -15.21 8.75 4.57
N SER A 310 -15.06 9.76 5.43
CA SER A 310 -16.18 10.28 6.22
C SER A 310 -17.27 10.85 5.33
N ASP A 311 -16.91 11.54 4.26
CA ASP A 311 -17.86 12.20 3.35
C ASP A 311 -18.49 11.21 2.36
N GLY A 312 -18.02 9.96 2.33
CA GLY A 312 -18.55 8.90 1.47
C GLY A 312 -18.04 8.97 0.03
N GLU A 313 -17.04 9.81 -0.24
CA GLU A 313 -16.35 9.90 -1.53
C GLU A 313 -15.46 8.69 -1.80
N ILE A 314 -14.95 8.06 -0.73
CA ILE A 314 -14.15 6.83 -0.76
C ILE A 314 -14.81 5.74 0.11
N GLN A 315 -14.98 4.55 -0.46
CA GLN A 315 -15.39 3.37 0.30
C GLN A 315 -14.23 2.78 1.10
N GLY A 316 -14.16 3.13 2.39
CA GLY A 316 -13.13 2.67 3.32
C GLY A 316 -13.49 1.39 4.07
N VAL A 317 -12.51 0.50 4.22
CA VAL A 317 -12.53 -0.72 5.05
C VAL A 317 -11.36 -0.66 6.02
N ALA A 318 -11.53 -1.17 7.23
CA ALA A 318 -10.46 -1.23 8.22
C ALA A 318 -10.49 -2.53 9.01
N VAL A 319 -9.34 -2.88 9.58
CA VAL A 319 -9.20 -3.98 10.54
C VAL A 319 -8.79 -3.48 11.92
N PHE A 320 -9.38 -4.08 12.95
CA PHE A 320 -9.05 -3.79 14.34
C PHE A 320 -8.89 -5.09 15.15
N PRO A 321 -7.82 -5.29 15.93
CA PRO A 321 -6.60 -4.47 15.98
C PRO A 321 -5.94 -4.37 14.59
N PRO A 322 -5.08 -3.37 14.34
CA PRO A 322 -4.38 -3.28 13.06
C PRO A 322 -3.41 -4.46 12.89
N THR A 323 -3.16 -4.85 11.64
CA THR A 323 -2.17 -5.90 11.29
C THR A 323 -0.80 -5.32 10.97
N ILE A 324 -0.74 -4.01 10.74
CA ILE A 324 0.46 -3.25 10.45
C ILE A 324 0.56 -2.11 11.46
N ALA A 325 1.76 -1.90 12.01
CA ALA A 325 2.02 -0.93 13.04
C ALA A 325 3.31 -0.15 12.77
N GLN A 326 3.42 1.07 13.29
CA GLN A 326 4.67 1.81 13.23
C GLN A 326 5.63 1.33 14.32
N TRP A 327 6.78 0.80 13.91
CA TRP A 327 7.87 0.54 14.84
C TRP A 327 8.58 1.84 15.23
N ALA A 328 9.26 1.81 16.37
CA ALA A 328 10.20 2.83 16.80
C ALA A 328 11.38 2.15 17.47
N TYR A 329 12.53 2.82 17.52
CA TYR A 329 13.62 2.33 18.37
C TYR A 329 13.17 2.28 19.84
N VAL A 330 13.75 1.34 20.60
CA VAL A 330 13.56 1.29 22.05
C VAL A 330 13.96 2.64 22.66
N GLU A 331 13.07 3.20 23.49
CA GLU A 331 13.27 4.52 24.10
C GLU A 331 14.54 4.55 24.97
N GLY A 332 15.26 5.67 24.97
CA GLY A 332 16.40 5.90 25.88
C GLY A 332 17.75 5.34 25.41
N ILE A 333 17.87 5.00 24.12
CA ILE A 333 19.15 4.60 23.51
C ILE A 333 19.85 5.73 22.76
N GLY A 334 19.28 6.94 22.79
CA GLY A 334 19.78 8.10 22.03
C GLY A 334 19.34 8.11 20.56
N ALA A 335 18.52 7.15 20.13
CA ALA A 335 17.95 7.05 18.78
C ALA A 335 16.50 7.58 18.70
N ASP A 336 16.01 8.25 19.75
CA ASP A 336 14.62 8.72 19.84
C ASP A 336 14.23 9.70 18.71
N ASN A 337 15.23 10.36 18.10
CA ASN A 337 15.07 11.27 16.96
C ASN A 337 15.28 10.58 15.61
N LEU A 338 15.99 9.44 15.59
CA LEU A 338 16.25 8.69 14.36
C LEU A 338 14.98 7.98 13.87
N GLY A 339 14.05 7.67 14.78
CA GLY A 339 12.77 7.04 14.46
C GLY A 339 11.74 7.95 13.76
N SER A 340 12.00 9.26 13.65
CA SER A 340 11.11 10.21 12.96
C SER A 340 11.95 11.33 12.34
N VAL A 341 12.15 11.28 11.02
CA VAL A 341 12.84 12.34 10.24
C VAL A 341 12.19 13.73 10.45
N ILE A 342 10.95 13.77 10.95
CA ILE A 342 10.12 14.97 11.11
C ILE A 342 10.17 15.56 12.54
N GLN A 343 10.61 14.82 13.58
CA GLN A 343 10.53 15.29 14.97
C GLN A 343 11.84 15.14 15.74
N ASN A 344 12.44 16.28 16.11
CA ASN A 344 13.54 16.34 17.07
C ASN A 344 12.98 16.26 18.51
N LYS A 345 13.18 15.15 19.20
CA LYS A 345 13.04 15.02 20.65
C LYS A 345 14.38 15.21 21.36
N SER A 346 14.35 15.59 22.63
CA SER A 346 15.56 15.64 23.47
C SER A 346 16.01 14.22 23.81
N SER A 347 17.32 13.94 23.74
CA SER A 347 17.92 12.66 24.14
C SER A 347 17.56 12.31 25.59
N GLY A 348 17.05 11.09 25.79
CA GLY A 348 16.71 10.58 27.12
C GLY A 348 17.93 10.39 28.03
N ASN A 349 17.66 10.26 29.34
CA ASN A 349 18.64 10.16 30.42
C ASN A 349 19.69 9.03 30.17
N MET A 350 20.96 9.40 30.02
CA MET A 350 22.06 8.51 29.60
C MET A 350 22.39 7.40 30.60
N ASP A 351 22.01 7.53 31.87
CA ASP A 351 22.37 6.57 32.93
C ASP A 351 21.76 5.17 32.70
N LYS A 352 20.59 5.10 32.05
CA LYS A 352 19.93 3.82 31.70
C LYS A 352 20.35 3.27 30.34
N ALA A 353 21.01 4.07 29.50
CA ALA A 353 21.34 3.67 28.13
C ALA A 353 22.26 2.44 28.09
N LYS A 354 23.22 2.35 29.02
CA LYS A 354 24.15 1.20 29.10
C LYS A 354 23.42 -0.12 29.39
N GLU A 355 22.45 -0.09 30.29
CA GLU A 355 21.63 -1.26 30.63
C GLU A 355 20.74 -1.66 29.44
N ILE A 356 20.08 -0.68 28.81
CA ILE A 356 19.24 -0.92 27.63
C ILE A 356 20.07 -1.50 26.48
N TRP A 357 21.25 -0.96 26.20
CA TRP A 357 22.17 -1.50 25.19
C TRP A 357 22.65 -2.91 25.54
N SER A 358 22.87 -3.22 26.81
CA SER A 358 23.19 -4.59 27.25
C SER A 358 22.03 -5.55 26.93
N GLN A 359 20.79 -5.14 27.22
CA GLN A 359 19.60 -5.92 26.88
C GLN A 359 19.41 -6.06 25.38
N ILE A 360 19.63 -5.01 24.57
CA ILE A 360 19.57 -5.08 23.11
C ILE A 360 20.61 -6.06 22.57
N LYS A 361 21.86 -6.01 23.06
CA LYS A 361 22.91 -6.94 22.64
C LYS A 361 22.59 -8.39 22.99
N LYS A 362 21.93 -8.62 24.14
CA LYS A 362 21.48 -9.95 24.59
C LYS A 362 20.30 -10.45 23.78
N THR A 363 19.25 -9.64 23.63
CA THR A 363 17.99 -10.00 22.97
C THR A 363 18.06 -9.94 21.46
N LYS A 364 19.01 -9.18 20.91
CA LYS A 364 19.15 -8.81 19.49
C LYS A 364 17.91 -8.11 18.92
N LEU A 365 17.17 -7.40 19.76
CA LEU A 365 15.96 -6.66 19.39
C LEU A 365 16.11 -5.20 19.80
N ILE A 366 16.01 -4.30 18.81
CA ILE A 366 16.11 -2.84 19.00
C ILE A 366 14.79 -2.11 18.68
N TRP A 367 13.77 -2.85 18.22
CA TRP A 367 12.48 -2.31 17.79
C TRP A 367 11.41 -2.48 18.88
N GLY A 368 10.70 -1.39 19.15
CA GLY A 368 9.41 -1.35 19.84
C GLY A 368 8.34 -0.73 18.93
N TYR A 369 7.27 -0.18 19.52
CA TYR A 369 6.17 0.45 18.77
C TYR A 369 5.98 1.91 19.19
N LYS A 370 5.60 2.76 18.23
CA LYS A 370 5.13 4.12 18.54
C LYS A 370 3.93 4.05 19.49
N LYS A 371 3.75 5.09 20.33
CA LYS A 371 2.69 5.13 21.34
C LYS A 371 1.29 4.89 20.76
N SER A 372 1.02 5.43 19.57
CA SER A 372 -0.24 5.23 18.82
C SER A 372 -0.51 3.76 18.45
N PHE A 373 0.52 2.93 18.36
CA PHE A 373 0.43 1.53 17.93
C PHE A 373 0.76 0.52 19.03
N ARG A 374 0.90 0.93 20.30
CA ARG A 374 1.17 0.00 21.41
C ARG A 374 0.11 -1.11 21.54
N HIS A 375 -1.11 -0.86 21.06
CA HIS A 375 -2.21 -1.82 21.04
C HIS A 375 -2.06 -2.91 19.95
N ALA A 376 -1.16 -2.73 18.98
CA ALA A 376 -0.91 -3.70 17.92
C ALA A 376 -0.05 -4.89 18.34
N ALA A 377 0.61 -4.83 19.52
CA ALA A 377 1.58 -5.80 20.03
C ALA A 377 1.46 -7.22 19.43
N PHE A 378 2.22 -7.48 18.37
CA PHE A 378 2.09 -8.70 17.57
C PHE A 378 2.51 -9.92 18.39
N ARG A 379 1.74 -11.01 18.29
CA ARG A 379 2.06 -12.26 19.00
C ARG A 379 3.36 -12.87 18.49
N ASN A 380 3.57 -12.81 17.19
CA ASN A 380 4.71 -13.37 16.50
C ASN A 380 5.41 -12.28 15.67
N SER A 381 6.11 -11.37 16.33
CA SER A 381 6.87 -10.29 15.65
C SER A 381 7.76 -10.82 14.51
N ALA A 382 7.65 -10.22 13.32
CA ALA A 382 8.49 -10.56 12.17
C ALA A 382 9.99 -10.28 12.44
N PHE A 383 10.33 -9.25 13.23
CA PHE A 383 11.71 -9.01 13.67
C PHE A 383 12.24 -10.16 14.54
N LYS A 384 11.44 -10.65 15.48
CA LYS A 384 11.82 -11.78 16.33
C LYS A 384 12.02 -13.04 15.50
N ALA A 385 11.13 -13.29 14.53
CA ALA A 385 11.24 -14.40 13.60
C ALA A 385 12.53 -14.34 12.75
N PHE A 386 12.86 -13.16 12.20
CA PHE A 386 14.12 -12.98 11.46
C PHE A 386 15.34 -13.27 12.33
N LYS A 387 15.35 -12.78 13.57
CA LYS A 387 16.41 -13.07 14.55
C LYS A 387 16.54 -14.57 14.82
N GLU A 388 15.42 -15.28 15.03
CA GLU A 388 15.40 -16.74 15.24
C GLU A 388 15.96 -17.50 14.02
N MET A 389 15.67 -17.04 12.80
CA MET A 389 16.27 -17.62 11.58
C MET A 389 17.79 -17.40 11.51
N ALA A 390 18.28 -16.23 11.95
CA ALA A 390 19.69 -15.87 11.86
C ALA A 390 20.56 -16.53 12.95
N PHE A 391 20.02 -16.70 14.17
CA PHE A 391 20.78 -17.16 15.34
C PHE A 391 20.28 -18.48 15.95
N GLY A 392 19.24 -19.10 15.37
CA GLY A 392 18.54 -20.24 15.94
C GLY A 392 17.53 -19.86 17.04
N GLU A 393 16.67 -20.80 17.42
CA GLU A 393 15.83 -20.66 18.61
C GLU A 393 16.73 -20.67 19.85
N GLN A 394 16.69 -19.58 20.63
CA GLN A 394 17.26 -19.62 21.97
C GLN A 394 16.23 -20.26 22.89
N GLU A 395 16.54 -21.45 23.41
CA GLU A 395 15.78 -22.02 24.52
C GLU A 395 15.71 -20.99 25.66
N PRO A 396 14.53 -20.72 26.24
CA PRO A 396 14.45 -19.88 27.41
C PRO A 396 15.14 -20.59 28.59
N GLY A 397 16.39 -20.22 28.88
CA GLY A 397 17.08 -20.59 30.12
C GLY A 397 18.34 -21.45 30.00
N LYS A 398 19.30 -21.09 29.13
CA LYS A 398 20.70 -21.47 29.33
C LYS A 398 21.56 -20.25 29.65
#